data_AF-G2WJD8-F1
#
_entry.id   AF-G2WJD8-F1
#
_cell.length_a   1.000
_cell.length_b   1.000
_cell.length_c   1.000
_cell.angle_alpha   90.00
_cell.angle_beta   90.00
_cell.angle_gamma   90.00
#
_symmetry.space_group_name_H-M   'P 1'
#
loop_
_entity.id
_entity.type
_entity.pdbx_description
1 polymer ?
#
loop_
_entity_poly.entity_id
_entity_poly.type
_entity_poly.pdbx_seq_one_letter_code
_entity_poly.pdbx_strand_id
1 'polypeptide(L)'
;MNSEQLLHNYVSDSLLTTLISFQEFKQQLQSYTSDEQQLQHWYELLQARDARVTSELEARIKQFFITLRSRLLRFLESEQLSHSLSLETLIDALYKINDLLQQRLQILDDAIQEKTSELAEFENMVRSPSAGDNAIPGLLQIIQSYINLLEEN
;
A
#
# COMPACT_ATOMS: atom_id res chain seq x y z
N MET A 1 7.46 -28.14 -6.96
CA MET A 1 6.44 -28.43 -7.99
C MET A 1 5.72 -27.15 -8.32
N ASN A 2 5.59 -26.80 -9.61
CA ASN A 2 4.83 -25.62 -10.04
C ASN A 2 3.32 -25.91 -9.94
N SER A 3 2.51 -24.92 -9.58
CA SER A 3 1.04 -25.05 -9.48
C SER A 3 0.39 -25.45 -10.82
N GLU A 4 0.97 -25.03 -11.94
CA GLU A 4 0.62 -25.50 -13.28
C GLU A 4 0.79 -27.02 -13.44
N GLN A 5 1.88 -27.58 -12.93
CA GLN A 5 2.16 -29.01 -13.01
C GLN A 5 1.21 -29.82 -12.11
N LEU A 6 0.82 -29.29 -10.95
CA LEU A 6 -0.15 -29.94 -10.08
C LEU A 6 -1.54 -30.03 -10.73
N LEU A 7 -2.01 -28.94 -11.34
CA LEU A 7 -3.26 -28.91 -12.08
C LEU A 7 -3.24 -29.84 -13.30
N HIS A 8 -2.13 -29.84 -14.03
CA HIS A 8 -1.93 -30.77 -15.16
C HIS A 8 -2.02 -32.23 -14.70
N ASN A 9 -1.30 -32.60 -13.64
CA ASN A 9 -1.27 -33.96 -13.12
C ASN A 9 -2.66 -34.39 -12.61
N TYR A 10 -3.34 -33.53 -11.85
CA TYR A 10 -4.68 -33.81 -11.36
C TYR A 10 -5.67 -34.11 -12.49
N VAL A 11 -5.64 -33.34 -13.58
CA VAL A 11 -6.54 -33.60 -14.71
C VAL A 11 -6.13 -34.84 -15.49
N SER A 12 -4.83 -35.06 -15.70
CA SER A 12 -4.31 -36.26 -16.39
C SER A 12 -4.69 -37.55 -15.66
N ASP A 13 -4.65 -37.53 -14.33
CA ASP A 13 -5.01 -38.67 -13.47
C ASP A 13 -6.52 -38.94 -13.47
N SER A 14 -7.34 -37.97 -13.89
CA SER A 14 -8.80 -38.08 -13.94
C SER A 14 -9.36 -38.51 -15.31
N LEU A 15 -8.50 -38.74 -16.30
CA LEU A 15 -8.92 -39.15 -17.65
C LEU A 15 -9.45 -40.59 -17.65
N LEU A 16 -10.47 -40.84 -18.46
CA LEU A 16 -11.13 -42.15 -18.53
C LEU A 16 -10.15 -43.26 -18.92
N THR A 17 -9.26 -42.99 -19.87
CA THR A 17 -8.26 -43.95 -20.34
C THR A 17 -7.05 -44.11 -19.41
N THR A 18 -6.92 -43.22 -18.41
CA THR A 18 -5.98 -43.38 -17.29
C THR A 18 -6.60 -44.21 -16.17
N LEU A 19 -7.92 -44.09 -15.97
CA LEU A 19 -8.67 -44.77 -14.91
C LEU A 19 -9.10 -46.19 -15.28
N ILE A 20 -9.34 -46.45 -16.57
CA ILE A 20 -9.84 -47.74 -17.06
C ILE A 20 -8.89 -48.24 -18.12
N SER A 21 -8.21 -49.35 -17.84
CA SER A 21 -7.37 -50.02 -18.82
C SER A 21 -8.20 -50.62 -19.96
N PHE A 22 -7.56 -50.88 -21.10
CA PHE A 22 -8.24 -51.54 -22.22
C PHE A 22 -8.88 -52.89 -21.82
N GLN A 23 -8.23 -53.63 -20.92
CA GLN A 23 -8.72 -54.92 -20.44
C GLN A 23 -10.02 -54.77 -19.63
N GLU A 24 -10.11 -53.76 -18.76
CA GLU A 24 -11.31 -53.46 -17.98
C GLU A 24 -12.43 -52.90 -18.87
N PHE A 25 -12.08 -52.04 -19.82
CA PHE A 25 -13.00 -51.53 -20.84
C PHE A 25 -13.62 -52.67 -21.66
N LYS A 26 -12.80 -53.64 -22.09
CA LYS A 26 -13.24 -54.85 -22.79
C LYS A 26 -14.19 -55.68 -21.94
N GLN A 27 -13.87 -55.90 -20.66
CA GLN A 27 -14.74 -56.65 -19.73
C GLN A 27 -16.10 -55.98 -19.53
N GLN A 28 -16.15 -54.65 -19.43
CA GLN A 28 -17.41 -53.92 -19.25
C GLN A 28 -18.31 -53.92 -20.50
N LEU A 29 -17.73 -54.04 -21.70
CA LEU A 29 -18.46 -54.00 -22.96
C LEU A 29 -18.69 -55.37 -23.62
N GLN A 30 -18.20 -56.46 -23.01
CA GLN A 30 -18.38 -57.84 -23.49
C GLN A 30 -19.85 -58.24 -23.68
N SER A 31 -20.79 -57.61 -22.97
CA SER A 31 -22.24 -57.83 -23.11
C SER A 31 -22.85 -57.16 -24.35
N TYR A 32 -22.17 -56.19 -24.95
CA TYR A 32 -22.66 -55.39 -26.08
C TYR A 32 -22.01 -55.75 -27.41
N THR A 33 -20.77 -56.24 -27.39
CA THR A 33 -20.11 -56.76 -28.59
C THR A 33 -19.02 -57.78 -28.23
N SER A 34 -18.87 -58.80 -29.08
CA SER A 34 -17.76 -59.77 -29.00
C SER A 34 -16.64 -59.45 -30.01
N ASP A 35 -16.81 -58.40 -30.82
CA ASP A 35 -15.82 -57.97 -31.80
C ASP A 35 -14.71 -57.15 -31.15
N GLU A 36 -13.55 -57.80 -30.98
CA GLU A 36 -12.37 -57.19 -30.37
C GLU A 36 -11.79 -56.04 -31.20
N GLN A 37 -11.93 -56.06 -32.53
CA GLN A 37 -11.44 -54.98 -33.38
C GLN A 37 -12.27 -53.71 -33.20
N GLN A 38 -13.58 -53.85 -33.03
CA GLN A 38 -14.46 -52.71 -32.72
C GLN A 38 -14.18 -52.14 -31.33
N LEU A 39 -13.96 -52.99 -30.32
CA LEU A 39 -13.62 -52.55 -28.97
C LEU A 39 -12.28 -51.81 -28.93
N GLN A 40 -11.28 -52.33 -29.64
CA GLN A 40 -9.97 -51.67 -29.79
C GLN A 40 -10.14 -50.29 -30.45
N HIS A 41 -10.91 -50.20 -31.53
CA HIS A 41 -11.15 -48.93 -32.22
C HIS A 41 -11.87 -47.89 -31.33
N TRP A 42 -12.87 -48.31 -30.57
CA TRP A 42 -13.57 -47.40 -29.64
C TRP A 42 -12.66 -46.91 -28.51
N TYR A 43 -11.80 -47.78 -28.00
CA TYR A 43 -10.83 -47.40 -26.98
C TYR A 43 -9.78 -46.41 -27.52
N GLU A 44 -9.30 -46.62 -28.74
CA GLU A 44 -8.41 -45.67 -29.43
C GLU A 44 -9.06 -44.30 -29.65
N LEU A 45 -10.35 -44.27 -30.00
CA LEU A 45 -11.11 -43.01 -30.11
C LEU A 45 -11.23 -42.29 -28.76
N LEU A 46 -11.41 -43.04 -27.66
CA LEU A 46 -11.41 -42.48 -26.31
C LEU A 46 -10.04 -41.92 -25.94
N GLN A 47 -8.95 -42.64 -26.25
CA GLN A 47 -7.58 -42.16 -26.02
C GLN A 47 -7.28 -40.89 -26.81
N ALA A 48 -7.68 -40.85 -28.08
CA ALA A 48 -7.51 -39.67 -28.91
C ALA A 48 -8.30 -38.46 -28.36
N ARG A 49 -9.50 -38.71 -27.84
CA ARG A 49 -10.33 -37.68 -27.19
C ARG A 49 -9.68 -37.18 -25.90
N ASP A 50 -9.20 -38.07 -25.03
CA ASP A 50 -8.53 -37.72 -23.78
C ASP A 50 -7.25 -36.92 -24.04
N ALA A 51 -6.45 -37.32 -25.03
CA ALA A 51 -5.25 -36.58 -25.44
C ALA A 51 -5.59 -35.16 -25.96
N ARG A 52 -6.68 -35.04 -26.73
CA ARG A 52 -7.15 -33.72 -27.20
C ARG A 52 -7.62 -32.84 -26.06
N VAL A 53 -8.44 -33.37 -25.15
CA VAL A 53 -8.92 -32.63 -23.97
C VAL A 53 -7.74 -32.15 -23.12
N THR A 54 -6.75 -33.01 -22.91
CA THR A 54 -5.54 -32.68 -22.14
C THR A 54 -4.75 -31.54 -22.78
N SER A 55 -4.50 -31.61 -24.09
CA SER A 55 -3.75 -30.55 -24.78
C SER A 55 -4.49 -29.21 -24.81
N GLU A 56 -5.81 -29.21 -25.03
CA GLU A 56 -6.64 -28.00 -24.96
C GLU A 56 -6.63 -27.41 -23.55
N LEU A 57 -6.70 -28.25 -22.51
CA LEU A 57 -6.72 -27.82 -21.13
C LEU A 57 -5.35 -27.30 -20.68
N GLU A 58 -4.25 -27.92 -21.10
CA GLU A 58 -2.89 -27.46 -20.83
C GLU A 58 -2.66 -26.05 -21.42
N ALA A 59 -3.11 -25.82 -22.66
CA ALA A 59 -3.05 -24.50 -23.28
C ALA A 59 -3.85 -23.46 -22.49
N ARG A 60 -5.06 -23.81 -22.02
CA ARG A 60 -5.90 -22.94 -21.18
C ARG A 60 -5.27 -22.64 -19.83
N ILE A 61 -4.67 -23.63 -19.17
CA ILE A 61 -3.96 -23.46 -17.90
C ILE A 61 -2.81 -22.46 -18.09
N LYS A 62 -1.96 -22.66 -19.10
CA LYS A 62 -0.87 -21.72 -19.41
C LYS A 62 -1.37 -20.30 -19.63
N GLN A 63 -2.43 -20.15 -20.43
CA GLN A 63 -3.02 -18.84 -20.70
C GLN A 63 -3.62 -18.19 -19.45
N PHE A 64 -4.25 -18.98 -18.58
CA PHE A 64 -4.76 -18.52 -17.30
C PHE A 64 -3.64 -17.98 -16.41
N PHE A 65 -2.53 -18.70 -16.25
CA PHE A 65 -1.41 -18.27 -15.41
C PHE A 65 -0.69 -17.03 -15.97
N ILE A 66 -0.53 -16.92 -17.29
CA ILE A 66 -0.01 -15.71 -17.93
C ILE A 66 -0.93 -14.51 -17.63
N THR A 67 -2.24 -14.70 -17.77
CA THR A 67 -3.23 -13.65 -17.49
C THR A 67 -3.22 -13.26 -16.02
N LEU A 68 -3.18 -14.24 -15.11
CA LEU A 68 -3.14 -14.00 -13.67
C LEU A 68 -1.90 -13.23 -13.26
N ARG A 69 -0.72 -13.63 -13.76
CA ARG A 69 0.55 -12.97 -13.45
C ARG A 69 0.58 -11.53 -13.94
N SER A 70 0.09 -11.27 -15.16
CA SER A 70 0.01 -9.90 -15.69
C SER A 70 -0.96 -9.02 -14.89
N ARG A 71 -2.09 -9.56 -14.44
CA ARG A 71 -3.03 -8.82 -13.57
C ARG A 71 -2.44 -8.52 -12.20
N LEU A 72 -1.81 -9.50 -11.56
CA LEU A 72 -1.16 -9.31 -10.26
C LEU A 72 -0.06 -8.26 -10.34
N LEU A 73 0.74 -8.27 -11.41
CA LEU A 73 1.79 -7.28 -11.61
C LEU A 73 1.22 -5.87 -11.76
N ARG A 74 0.17 -5.68 -12.57
CA ARG A 74 -0.50 -4.38 -12.69
C ARG A 74 -1.14 -3.92 -11.39
N PHE A 75 -1.71 -4.85 -10.62
CA PHE A 75 -2.29 -4.54 -9.31
C PHE A 75 -1.20 -4.04 -8.35
N LEU A 76 -0.07 -4.75 -8.27
CA LEU A 76 1.07 -4.34 -7.45
C LEU A 76 1.65 -3.00 -7.90
N GLU A 77 1.79 -2.77 -9.20
CA GLU A 77 2.22 -1.47 -9.74
C GLU A 77 1.25 -0.36 -9.33
N SER A 78 -0.06 -0.60 -9.45
CA SER A 78 -1.08 0.37 -9.04
C SER A 78 -1.06 0.66 -7.55
N GLU A 79 -0.93 -0.36 -6.70
CA GLU A 79 -0.81 -0.16 -5.25
C GLU A 79 0.46 0.59 -4.90
N GLN A 80 1.60 0.20 -5.49
CA GLN A 80 2.87 0.88 -5.28
C GLN A 80 2.79 2.36 -5.70
N LEU A 81 2.16 2.66 -6.83
CA LEU A 81 1.93 4.04 -7.27
C LEU A 81 0.98 4.80 -6.35
N SER A 82 -0.05 4.14 -5.80
CA SER A 82 -0.98 4.76 -4.87
C SER A 82 -0.38 5.06 -3.50
N HIS A 83 0.63 4.29 -3.09
CA HIS A 83 1.36 4.49 -1.83
C HIS A 83 2.65 5.29 -2.00
N SER A 84 3.15 5.46 -3.23
CA SER A 84 4.19 6.44 -3.51
C SER A 84 3.57 7.83 -3.43
N LEU A 85 3.91 8.59 -2.38
CA LEU A 85 3.67 10.03 -2.35
C LEU A 85 4.29 10.63 -3.62
N SER A 86 3.48 11.29 -4.45
CA SER A 86 4.02 12.00 -5.60
C SER A 86 5.02 13.03 -5.10
N LEU A 87 6.11 13.24 -5.83
CA LEU A 87 7.09 14.26 -5.51
C LEU A 87 6.40 15.63 -5.32
N GLU A 88 5.36 15.90 -6.11
CA GLU A 88 4.51 17.08 -5.99
C GLU A 88 3.81 17.17 -4.62
N THR A 89 3.25 16.08 -4.11
CA THR A 89 2.61 16.06 -2.77
C THR A 89 3.64 16.34 -1.67
N LEU A 90 4.87 15.84 -1.82
CA LEU A 90 5.95 16.07 -0.88
C LEU A 90 6.45 17.52 -0.95
N ILE A 91 6.57 18.07 -2.16
CA ILE A 91 6.91 19.49 -2.39
C ILE A 91 5.83 20.41 -1.78
N ASP A 92 4.55 20.12 -2.02
CA ASP A 92 3.43 20.89 -1.46
C ASP A 92 3.41 20.84 0.08
N ALA A 93 3.73 19.69 0.66
CA ALA A 93 3.86 19.56 2.11
C ALA A 93 5.04 20.39 2.65
N LEU A 94 6.18 20.41 1.96
CA LEU A 94 7.34 21.23 2.34
C LEU A 94 7.02 22.73 2.27
N TYR A 95 6.30 23.18 1.24
CA TYR A 95 5.86 24.58 1.16
C TYR A 95 4.93 24.95 2.31
N LYS A 96 3.95 24.10 2.64
CA LYS A 96 3.06 24.32 3.80
C LYS A 96 3.80 24.38 5.13
N ILE A 97 4.81 23.53 5.31
CA ILE A 97 5.66 23.56 6.52
C ILE A 97 6.44 24.88 6.58
N ASN A 98 7.02 25.31 5.45
CA ASN A 98 7.75 26.57 5.38
C ASN A 98 6.87 27.78 5.72
N ASP A 99 5.64 27.83 5.20
CA ASP A 99 4.69 28.90 5.51
C ASP A 99 4.34 28.94 7.00
N LEU A 100 4.13 27.77 7.62
CA LEU A 100 3.83 27.67 9.05
C LEU A 100 5.03 28.12 9.90
N LEU A 101 6.26 27.74 9.51
CA LEU A 101 7.48 28.18 10.17
C LEU A 101 7.67 29.70 10.05
N GLN A 102 7.41 30.28 8.88
CA GLN A 102 7.46 31.73 8.69
C GLN A 102 6.43 32.45 9.56
N GLN A 103 5.20 31.94 9.64
CA GLN A 103 4.19 32.51 10.54
C GLN A 103 4.63 32.46 12.00
N ARG A 104 5.22 31.34 12.43
CA ARG A 104 5.74 31.19 13.79
C ARG A 104 6.91 32.13 14.07
N LEU A 105 7.81 32.31 13.12
CA LEU A 105 8.92 33.28 13.23
C LEU A 105 8.38 34.70 13.34
N GLN A 106 7.41 35.09 12.51
CA GLN A 106 6.80 36.42 12.59
C GLN A 106 6.18 36.68 13.96
N ILE A 107 5.44 35.72 14.51
CA ILE A 107 4.84 35.83 15.85
C ILE A 107 5.93 36.01 16.93
N LEU A 108 7.05 35.28 16.81
CA LEU A 108 8.16 35.41 17.75
C LEU A 108 8.86 36.75 17.62
N ASP A 109 9.09 37.23 16.39
CA ASP A 109 9.70 38.53 16.13
C ASP A 109 8.82 39.66 16.68
N ASP A 110 7.51 39.59 16.47
CA ASP A 110 6.54 40.56 17.02
C ASP A 110 6.59 40.57 18.56
N ALA A 111 6.64 39.39 19.20
CA ALA A 111 6.74 39.26 20.65
C ALA A 111 8.08 39.78 21.21
N ILE A 112 9.19 39.54 20.50
CA ILE A 112 10.50 40.09 20.86
C ILE A 112 10.46 41.62 20.77
N GLN A 113 9.85 42.17 19.71
CA GLN A 113 9.75 43.61 19.52
C GLN A 113 8.89 44.27 20.60
N GLU A 114 7.80 43.64 21.00
CA GLU A 114 6.97 44.06 22.14
C GLU A 114 7.79 44.10 23.44
N LYS A 115 8.49 43.01 23.78
CA LYS A 115 9.31 42.95 24.99
C LYS A 115 10.49 43.91 24.97
N THR A 116 11.10 44.12 23.80
CA THR A 116 12.17 45.11 23.64
C THR A 116 11.65 46.53 23.89
N SER A 117 10.42 46.82 23.46
CA SER A 117 9.77 48.11 23.70
C SER A 117 9.44 48.30 25.17
N GLU A 118 8.86 47.29 25.84
CA GLU A 118 8.63 47.31 27.29
C GLU A 118 9.92 47.55 28.09
N LEU A 119 11.02 46.90 27.69
CA LEU A 119 12.34 47.09 28.33
C LEU A 119 12.90 48.50 28.10
N ALA A 120 12.73 49.06 26.90
CA ALA A 120 13.13 50.43 26.62
C ALA A 120 12.30 51.45 27.43
N GLU A 121 10.99 51.21 27.58
CA GLU A 121 10.14 52.02 28.46
C GLU A 121 10.57 51.91 29.93
N PHE A 122 10.87 50.70 30.40
CA PHE A 122 11.41 50.47 31.73
C PHE A 122 12.74 51.22 31.94
N GLU A 123 13.68 51.11 30.99
CA GLU A 123 14.96 51.83 31.04
C GLU A 123 14.75 53.36 31.09
N ASN A 124 13.83 53.88 30.30
CA ASN A 124 13.48 55.31 30.30
C ASN A 124 12.85 55.75 31.64
N MET A 125 12.00 54.93 32.25
CA MET A 125 11.42 55.21 33.57
C MET A 125 12.48 55.23 34.67
N VAL A 126 13.47 54.32 34.62
CA VAL A 126 14.56 54.26 35.60
C VAL A 126 15.56 55.41 35.41
N ARG A 127 15.85 55.81 34.18
CA ARG A 127 16.84 56.87 33.88
C ARG A 127 16.29 58.29 33.96
N SER A 128 14.98 58.48 34.03
CA SER A 128 14.37 59.82 34.06
C SER A 128 14.66 60.53 35.39
N PRO A 129 15.31 61.70 35.39
CA PRO A 129 15.65 62.45 36.60
C PRO A 129 14.43 63.10 37.29
N SER A 130 13.23 62.97 36.71
CA SER A 130 11.95 63.39 37.29
C SER A 130 11.12 62.22 37.89
N ALA A 131 11.70 61.02 37.94
CA ALA A 131 11.10 59.84 38.56
C ALA A 131 11.10 59.94 40.10
N GLY A 132 10.32 60.87 40.64
CA GLY A 132 9.86 60.76 42.04
C GLY A 132 8.92 59.57 42.22
N ASP A 133 8.31 59.45 43.41
CA ASP A 133 7.43 58.34 43.86
C ASP A 133 6.36 57.84 42.85
N ASN A 134 6.05 58.62 41.81
CA ASN A 134 5.09 58.28 40.76
C ASN A 134 5.57 57.24 39.73
N ALA A 135 6.89 56.96 39.62
CA ALA A 135 7.41 55.93 38.71
C ALA A 135 7.42 54.51 39.33
N ILE A 136 7.36 54.42 40.66
CA ILE A 136 7.45 53.17 41.42
C ILE A 136 6.30 52.20 41.10
N PRO A 137 5.03 52.64 40.96
CA PRO A 137 3.94 51.73 40.62
C PRO A 137 4.10 51.08 39.23
N GLY A 138 4.56 51.84 38.23
CA GLY A 138 4.80 51.35 36.87
C GLY A 138 5.95 50.34 36.81
N LEU A 139 7.05 50.62 37.52
CA LEU A 139 8.18 49.69 37.64
C LEU A 139 7.78 48.38 38.33
N LEU A 140 6.98 48.46 39.41
CA LEU A 140 6.46 47.27 40.09
C LEU A 140 5.54 46.45 39.18
N GLN A 141 4.71 47.10 38.35
CA GLN A 141 3.80 46.41 37.44
C GLN A 141 4.55 45.64 36.34
N ILE A 142 5.64 46.21 35.81
CA ILE A 142 6.52 45.55 34.83
C ILE A 142 7.29 44.40 35.50
N ILE A 143 7.80 44.58 36.72
CA ILE A 143 8.47 43.49 37.46
C ILE A 143 7.49 42.36 37.76
N GLN A 144 6.26 42.68 38.15
CA GLN A 144 5.21 41.69 38.42
C GLN A 144 4.84 40.89 37.15
N SER A 145 4.79 41.53 35.98
CA SER A 145 4.50 40.83 34.73
C SER A 145 5.62 39.87 34.33
N TYR A 146 6.89 40.22 34.57
CA TYR A 146 8.02 39.31 34.37
C TYR A 146 8.06 38.15 35.37
N ILE A 147 7.68 38.38 36.63
CA ILE A 147 7.57 37.32 37.64
C ILE A 147 6.49 36.31 37.24
N ASN A 148 5.30 36.78 36.84
CA ASN A 148 4.22 35.90 36.40
C ASN A 148 4.61 35.06 35.15
N LEU A 149 5.35 35.66 34.21
CA LEU A 149 5.86 34.94 33.03
C LEU A 149 6.92 33.87 33.36
N LEU A 150 7.67 34.04 34.45
CA LEU A 150 8.65 33.07 34.94
C LEU A 150 8.00 31.93 35.76
N GLU A 151 6.82 32.16 36.34
CA GLU A 151 6.06 31.17 37.10
C GLU A 151 5.12 30.31 36.22
N GLU A 152 4.76 30.78 35.02
CA GLU A 152 3.90 30.05 34.06
C GLU A 152 4.66 29.09 33.10
N ASN A 153 6.00 29.00 33.19
CA ASN A 153 6.83 28.00 32.50
C ASN A 153 7.39 26.95 33.46
#